data_AF-A0A318TS85-F1
#
_entry.id   AF-A0A318TS85-F1
#
_cell.length_a   1.000
_cell.length_b   1.000
_cell.length_c   1.000
_cell.angle_alpha   90.00
_cell.angle_beta   90.00
_cell.angle_gamma   90.00
#
_symmetry.space_group_name_H-M   'P 1'
#
loop_
_entity.id
_entity.type
_entity.pdbx_description
1 polymer ?
#
loop_
_entity_poly.entity_id
_entity_poly.type
_entity_poly.pdbx_seq_one_letter_code
_entity_poly.pdbx_strand_id
1 'polypeptide(L)' 'MSIQAIRYYEEKFKEYIMSSLVVEQFSSVNQLLEDLINENPEDHKIIHYAYINVKKELTGFIEDSGNGEDLCEQSKHI' A
#
# COMPACT_ATOMS: atom_id res chain seq x y z
N MET A 1 13.79 5.44 4.17
CA MET A 1 12.41 4.90 4.22
C MET A 1 12.55 3.39 4.44
N SER A 2 11.90 2.81 5.45
CA SER A 2 12.07 1.38 5.77
C SER A 2 11.18 0.52 4.88
N ILE A 3 11.77 -0.42 4.13
CA ILE A 3 11.02 -1.36 3.27
C ILE A 3 10.05 -2.22 4.11
N GLN A 4 10.45 -2.56 5.34
CA GLN A 4 9.61 -3.35 6.24
C GLN A 4 8.37 -2.57 6.68
N ALA A 5 8.52 -1.26 6.97
CA ALA A 5 7.40 -0.42 7.34
C ALA A 5 6.42 -0.21 6.18
N ILE A 6 6.93 -0.04 4.95
CA ILE A 6 6.08 0.05 3.75
C ILE A 6 5.23 -1.21 3.61
N ARG A 7 5.85 -2.40 3.65
CA ARG A 7 5.14 -3.69 3.54
C ARG A 7 4.10 -3.87 4.63
N TYR A 8 4.44 -3.49 5.87
CA TYR A 8 3.50 -3.55 6.99
C TYR A 8 2.22 -2.72 6.71
N TYR A 9 2.36 -1.48 6.25
CA TYR A 9 1.20 -0.64 5.95
C TYR A 9 0.45 -1.11 4.69
N GLU A 10 1.14 -1.62 3.67
CA GLU A 10 0.50 -2.23 2.50
C GLU A 10 -0.37 -3.43 2.91
N GLU A 11 0.14 -4.31 3.77
CA GLU A 11 -0.62 -5.43 4.32
C GLU A 11 -1.84 -4.95 5.11
N LYS A 12 -1.70 -3.91 5.94
CA LYS A 12 -2.84 -3.31 6.67
C LYS A 12 -3.94 -2.81 5.74
N PHE A 13 -3.59 -2.09 4.68
CA PHE A 13 -4.58 -1.63 3.70
C PHE A 13 -5.24 -2.80 2.97
N LYS A 14 -4.48 -3.83 2.58
CA LYS A 14 -5.02 -5.03 1.91
C LYS A 14 -5.96 -5.82 2.83
N GLU A 15 -5.55 -6.07 4.07
CA GLU A 15 -6.37 -6.74 5.10
C GLU A 15 -7.69 -5.99 5.30
N TYR A 16 -7.63 -4.66 5.42
CA TYR A 16 -8.83 -3.85 5.59
C TYR A 16 -9.76 -3.97 4.39
N ILE A 17 -9.23 -3.81 3.17
CA ILE A 17 -10.03 -3.89 1.93
C ILE A 17 -10.67 -5.27 1.80
N MET A 18 -9.91 -6.35 2.03
CA MET A 18 -10.45 -7.71 2.01
C MET A 18 -11.54 -7.90 3.08
N SER A 19 -11.35 -7.36 4.29
CA SER A 19 -12.35 -7.46 5.36
C SER A 19 -13.63 -6.66 5.05
N SER A 20 -13.51 -5.49 4.44
CA SER A 20 -14.65 -4.64 4.03
C SER A 20 -15.47 -5.23 2.88
N LEU A 21 -14.87 -6.12 2.07
CA LEU A 21 -15.61 -6.87 1.05
C LEU A 21 -16.47 -7.98 1.67
N VAL A 22 -16.12 -8.47 2.85
CA VAL A 22 -16.81 -9.57 3.56
C VAL A 22 -17.90 -9.02 4.49
N VAL A 23 -17.62 -7.91 5.16
CA VAL A 23 -18.54 -7.23 6.07
C VAL A 23 -19.09 -6.04 5.31
N GLU A 24 -20.37 -6.02 4.93
CA GLU A 24 -21.05 -4.94 4.16
C GLU A 24 -21.01 -3.54 4.83
N GLN A 25 -20.14 -3.31 5.81
CA GLN A 25 -19.76 -2.02 6.37
C GLN A 25 -18.49 -1.51 5.68
N PHE A 26 -18.69 -0.70 4.64
CA PHE A 26 -17.61 0.05 4.01
C PHE A 26 -17.37 1.36 4.78
N SER A 27 -16.47 1.37 5.77
CA SER A 27 -15.76 2.63 6.04
C SER A 27 -14.80 2.87 4.87
N SER A 28 -14.61 4.13 4.49
CA SER A 28 -13.76 4.47 3.36
C SER A 28 -12.31 4.07 3.65
N VAL A 29 -11.59 3.53 2.67
CA VAL A 29 -10.13 3.32 2.78
C VAL A 29 -9.39 4.63 3.10
N ASN A 30 -9.98 5.78 2.74
CA ASN A 30 -9.46 7.09 3.13
C ASN A 30 -9.56 7.34 4.64
N GLN A 31 -10.60 6.82 5.30
CA GLN A 31 -10.72 6.91 6.76
C GLN A 31 -9.59 6.12 7.43
N LEU A 32 -9.31 4.91 6.94
CA LEU A 32 -8.17 4.13 7.44
C LEU A 32 -6.84 4.86 7.22
N LEU A 33 -6.66 5.53 6.08
CA LEU A 33 -5.48 6.34 5.83
C LEU A 33 -5.33 7.45 6.87
N GLU A 34 -6.41 8.19 7.14
CA GLU A 34 -6.41 9.26 8.16
C GLU A 34 -6.15 8.70 9.56
N ASP A 35 -6.79 7.58 9.92
CA ASP A 35 -6.62 6.93 11.22
C ASP A 35 -5.16 6.49 11.43
N LEU A 36 -4.57 5.79 10.45
CA LEU A 36 -3.17 5.35 10.54
C LEU A 36 -2.19 6.52 10.66
N ILE A 37 -2.43 7.62 9.95
CA ILE A 37 -1.62 8.85 10.05
C ILE A 37 -1.77 9.51 11.43
N ASN A 38 -2.99 9.55 11.96
CA ASN A 38 -3.25 10.12 13.29
C ASN A 38 -2.62 9.28 14.41
N GLU A 39 -2.64 7.95 14.27
CA GLU A 39 -2.00 7.03 15.21
C GLU A 39 -0.47 7.04 15.11
N ASN A 40 0.07 7.21 13.89
CA ASN A 40 1.50 7.15 13.60
C ASN A 40 1.93 8.35 12.73
N PRO A 41 1.95 9.58 13.29
CA PRO A 41 2.25 10.78 12.51
C PRO A 41 3.69 10.83 11.96
N GLU A 42 4.63 10.16 12.62
CA GLU A 42 5.99 9.94 12.09
C GLU A 42 5.99 9.09 10.81
N ASP A 43 5.05 8.13 10.76
CA ASP A 43 4.61 7.25 9.68
C ASP A 43 4.09 7.92 8.40
N HIS A 44 3.65 9.19 8.44
CA HIS A 44 2.72 9.71 7.43
C HIS A 44 3.17 9.55 5.97
N LYS A 45 4.47 9.71 5.68
CA LYS A 45 5.01 9.54 4.31
C LYS A 45 4.99 8.08 3.87
N ILE A 46 5.30 7.17 4.78
CA ILE A 46 5.33 5.73 4.53
C ILE A 46 3.90 5.22 4.33
N ILE A 47 2.98 5.64 5.20
CA ILE A 47 1.56 5.28 5.12
C ILE A 47 0.97 5.77 3.79
N HIS A 48 1.23 7.02 3.40
CA HIS A 48 0.73 7.57 2.15
C HIS A 48 1.32 6.85 0.92
N TYR A 49 2.59 6.49 0.96
CA TYR A 49 3.23 5.70 -0.10
C TYR A 49 2.61 4.31 -0.23
N ALA A 50 2.43 3.60 0.89
CA ALA A 50 1.79 2.29 0.93
C ALA A 50 0.34 2.34 0.39
N TYR A 51 -0.43 3.36 0.78
CA TYR A 51 -1.79 3.57 0.26
C TYR A 51 -1.81 3.73 -1.27
N ILE A 52 -0.89 4.54 -1.83
CA ILE A 52 -0.78 4.71 -3.29
C ILE A 52 -0.45 3.37 -3.96
N ASN A 53 0.49 2.60 -3.41
CA ASN A 53 0.87 1.31 -3.99
C ASN A 53 -0.31 0.32 -3.99
N VAL A 54 -1.01 0.18 -2.87
CA VAL A 54 -2.20 -0.68 -2.80
C VAL A 54 -3.29 -0.20 -3.74
N LYS A 55 -3.52 1.12 -3.84
CA LYS A 55 -4.47 1.69 -4.80
C LYS A 55 -4.08 1.34 -6.24
N LYS A 56 -2.81 1.47 -6.61
CA LYS A 56 -2.29 1.10 -7.94
C LYS A 56 -2.48 -0.39 -8.24
N GLU A 57 -2.20 -1.26 -7.27
CA GLU A 57 -2.38 -2.71 -7.39
C GLU A 57 -3.85 -3.08 -7.62
N LEU A 58 -4.77 -2.42 -6.92
CA LEU A 58 -6.21 -2.71 -6.99
C LEU A 58 -6.90 -2.11 -8.22
N THR A 59 -6.50 -0.91 -8.66
CA THR A 59 -7.10 -0.27 -9.85
C THR A 59 -6.50 -0.76 -11.15
N GLY A 60 -5.48 -1.62 -11.11
CA GLY A 60 -4.85 -2.21 -12.29
C GLY A 60 -4.17 -1.19 -13.22
N PHE A 61 -3.92 0.03 -12.75
CA PHE A 61 -3.27 1.06 -13.58
C PHE A 61 -1.76 0.78 -13.67
N ILE A 62 -1.40 0.23 -14.83
CA ILE A 62 -0.09 0.30 -15.45
C ILE A 62 0.20 1.79 -15.72
N GLU A 63 1.01 2.43 -14.87
CA GLU A 63 1.70 3.65 -15.27
C GLU A 63 2.80 3.23 -16.27
N ASP A 64 2.42 3.14 -17.55
CA ASP A 64 3.38 3.21 -18.66
C ASP A 64 3.90 4.65 -18.72
N SER A 65 4.83 4.98 -17.83
CA SER A 65 5.71 6.15 -17.95
C SER A 65 6.87 6.08 -16.95
N GLY A 66 7.94 5.42 -17.38
CA GLY A 66 9.28 5.99 -17.26
C GLY A 66 9.93 6.03 -15.88
N ASN A 67 10.08 4.88 -15.21
CA ASN A 67 11.30 4.51 -14.49
C ASN A 67 11.22 3.04 -14.05
N GLY A 68 11.13 2.16 -15.04
CA GLY A 68 11.29 0.72 -14.87
C GLY A 68 12.76 0.32 -14.81
N GLU A 69 13.54 0.95 -13.93
CA GLU A 69 14.84 0.40 -13.55
C GLU A 69 14.63 -0.53 -12.35
N ASP A 70 14.48 -1.81 -12.71
CA ASP A 70 15.34 -2.86 -12.19
C ASP A 70 15.29 -3.14 -10.68
N LEU A 71 14.27 -3.88 -10.23
CA LEU A 71 14.37 -4.65 -8.97
C LEU A 71 13.73 -6.05 -9.04
N CYS A 72 13.54 -6.63 -10.23
CA CYS A 72 13.00 -8.00 -10.37
C CYS A 72 13.83 -8.90 -11.31
N GLU A 73 15.16 -8.79 -11.33
CA GLU A 73 16.04 -9.76 -12.00
C GLU A 73 17.28 -10.16 -11.16
N GLN A 74 17.12 -10.44 -9.86
CA GLN A 74 18.24 -10.97 -9.05
C GLN A 74 17.94 -12.23 -8.24
N SER A 75 17.09 -13.14 -8.74
CA SER A 75 16.94 -14.45 -8.09
C SER A 75 16.75 -15.64 -9.03
N LYS A 76 17.31 -15.59 -10.25
CA LYS A 76 17.32 -16.75 -11.17
C LYS A 76 18.69 -17.28 -11.59
N HIS A 77 19.78 -16.81 -10.99
CA HIS A 77 21.09 -17.43 -11.17
C HIS A 77 21.91 -17.42 -9.88
N ILE A 78 21.70 -18.42 -9.02
CA ILE A 78 22.74 -19.12 -8.27
C ILE A 78 22.33 -20.59 -8.18
#